data_AF-T2GI22-F1
#
_entry.id   AF-T2GI22-F1
#
_cell.length_a   1.000
_cell.length_b   1.000
_cell.length_c   1.000
_cell.angle_alpha   90.00
_cell.angle_beta   90.00
_cell.angle_gamma   90.00
#
_symmetry.space_group_name_H-M   'P 1'
#
loop_
_entity.id
_entity.type
_entity.pdbx_description
1 polymer ?
#
loop_
_entity_poly.entity_id
_entity_poly.type
_entity_poly.pdbx_seq_one_letter_code
_entity_poly.pdbx_strand_id
1 'polypeptide(L)'
;MKRYIVIVMLALMVAGCVSEDGNYTYNEGVQDSSVDNPVNDSWTSDSQGKVNSTDEKKSSYEASGSCYHVVDGDTIDVEGVGRIRLVGVNTPERGQPGYREAKDFVKSMCLGRTVQLDIDDAKRHDRYGRVLAVVYVDGVNLNRELLRRGYAEVMYIPPSEFNPYGWT
;
A
#
# COMPACT_ATOMS: atom_id res chain seq x y z
N MET A 1 -8.52 -26.72 43.24
CA MET A 1 -8.81 -27.61 42.10
C MET A 1 -9.89 -26.96 41.25
N LYS A 2 -9.51 -26.32 40.13
CA LYS A 2 -10.46 -25.73 39.17
C LYS A 2 -10.21 -26.42 37.83
N ARG A 3 -11.21 -27.18 37.37
CA ARG A 3 -11.21 -27.96 36.13
C ARG A 3 -11.65 -27.03 35.01
N TYR A 4 -10.77 -26.75 34.06
CA TYR A 4 -11.15 -26.07 32.81
C TYR A 4 -11.23 -27.11 31.70
N ILE A 5 -12.41 -27.21 31.11
CA ILE A 5 -12.76 -28.09 30.00
C ILE A 5 -12.20 -27.46 28.73
N VAL A 6 -11.31 -28.18 28.05
CA VAL A 6 -10.78 -27.83 26.73
C VAL A 6 -11.81 -28.25 25.69
N ILE A 7 -12.43 -27.29 25.00
CA ILE A 7 -13.29 -27.56 23.85
C ILE A 7 -12.47 -27.31 22.59
N VAL A 8 -12.01 -28.40 21.96
CA VAL A 8 -11.39 -28.41 20.63
C VAL A 8 -12.53 -28.48 19.61
N MET A 9 -12.82 -27.37 18.92
CA MET A 9 -13.72 -27.35 17.76
C MET A 9 -12.89 -27.32 16.48
N LEU A 10 -12.45 -28.51 16.06
CA LEU A 10 -11.80 -28.76 14.79
C LEU A 10 -12.87 -28.80 13.68
N ALA A 11 -12.99 -27.73 12.90
CA ALA A 11 -13.83 -27.70 11.69
C ALA A 11 -12.93 -27.87 10.45
N LEU A 12 -12.78 -29.12 10.02
CA LEU A 12 -12.25 -29.49 8.70
C LEU A 12 -13.41 -29.49 7.70
N MET A 13 -13.39 -28.61 6.71
CA MET A 13 -14.13 -28.80 5.46
C MET A 13 -13.19 -28.60 4.28
N VAL A 14 -13.19 -29.59 3.39
CA VAL A 14 -12.28 -29.81 2.27
C VAL A 14 -13.02 -29.53 0.96
N ALA A 15 -12.28 -28.90 0.03
CA ALA A 15 -12.33 -28.91 -1.43
C ALA A 15 -13.61 -28.54 -2.20
N GLY A 16 -13.44 -27.57 -3.09
CA GLY A 16 -14.07 -27.52 -4.42
C GLY A 16 -13.03 -27.06 -5.44
N CYS A 17 -12.83 -27.83 -6.52
CA CYS A 17 -11.96 -27.52 -7.67
C CYS A 17 -12.78 -27.07 -8.89
N VAL A 18 -12.06 -26.67 -9.96
CA VAL A 18 -12.43 -26.58 -11.41
C VAL A 18 -13.07 -25.25 -11.85
N SER A 19 -12.61 -24.52 -12.90
CA SER A 19 -12.21 -24.96 -14.26
C SER A 19 -11.20 -24.01 -14.98
N GLU A 20 -10.38 -24.60 -15.86
CA GLU A 20 -9.69 -24.11 -17.09
C GLU A 20 -10.65 -23.43 -18.10
N ASP A 21 -10.33 -22.68 -19.17
CA ASP A 21 -9.15 -22.19 -19.91
C ASP A 21 -9.62 -20.99 -20.78
N GLY A 22 -8.76 -20.09 -21.27
CA GLY A 22 -9.22 -19.01 -22.16
C GLY A 22 -8.19 -18.07 -22.79
N ASN A 23 -7.34 -18.64 -23.65
CA ASN A 23 -6.54 -18.10 -24.75
C ASN A 23 -6.41 -16.56 -24.99
N TYR A 24 -5.15 -16.11 -25.07
CA TYR A 24 -4.73 -14.81 -25.58
C TYR A 24 -4.94 -14.68 -27.10
N THR A 25 -5.47 -13.55 -27.56
CA THR A 25 -5.35 -13.12 -28.95
C THR A 25 -4.92 -11.66 -29.03
N TYR A 26 -3.77 -11.42 -29.67
CA TYR A 26 -3.35 -10.12 -30.18
C TYR A 26 -4.11 -9.87 -31.49
N ASN A 27 -4.67 -8.67 -31.66
CA ASN A 27 -5.12 -8.21 -32.98
C ASN A 27 -4.24 -7.03 -33.41
N GLU A 28 -3.37 -7.31 -34.39
CA GLU A 28 -2.82 -6.30 -35.29
C GLU A 28 -3.96 -5.70 -36.13
N GLY A 29 -3.83 -4.41 -36.44
CA GLY A 29 -4.89 -3.61 -37.05
C GLY A 29 -5.11 -3.85 -38.53
N VAL A 30 -6.10 -3.15 -39.08
CA VAL A 30 -6.17 -2.72 -40.49
C VAL A 30 -6.97 -1.41 -40.55
N GLN A 31 -6.46 -0.51 -41.39
CA GLN A 31 -7.00 0.78 -41.83
C GLN A 31 -8.18 0.58 -42.80
N ASP A 32 -9.16 1.50 -42.85
CA ASP A 32 -9.60 2.03 -44.16
C ASP A 32 -10.42 3.34 -44.13
N SER A 33 -10.03 4.21 -45.08
CA SER A 33 -10.74 5.25 -45.87
C SER A 33 -11.93 6.07 -45.34
N SER A 34 -11.65 7.36 -45.16
CA SER A 34 -12.23 8.54 -45.87
C SER A 34 -13.65 8.52 -46.43
N VAL A 35 -14.52 9.45 -45.96
CA VAL A 35 -15.43 10.30 -46.77
C VAL A 35 -15.73 11.63 -46.02
N ASP A 36 -15.33 12.74 -46.67
CA ASP A 36 -15.83 14.15 -46.72
C ASP A 36 -16.28 14.97 -45.49
N ASN A 37 -15.62 16.14 -45.32
CA ASN A 37 -15.97 17.34 -44.54
C ASN A 37 -16.86 18.31 -45.39
N PRO A 38 -17.36 19.48 -44.89
CA PRO A 38 -17.81 19.89 -43.56
C PRO A 38 -19.19 20.65 -43.61
N VAL A 39 -19.97 20.67 -42.53
CA VAL A 39 -20.98 21.72 -42.31
C VAL A 39 -20.96 22.14 -40.83
N ASN A 40 -20.81 23.45 -40.63
CA ASN A 40 -20.78 24.15 -39.36
C ASN A 40 -22.16 24.77 -39.12
N ASP A 41 -22.90 24.25 -38.14
CA ASP A 41 -24.08 24.92 -37.60
C ASP A 41 -23.98 24.98 -36.06
N SER A 42 -24.00 26.22 -35.57
CA SER A 42 -24.00 26.63 -34.16
C SER A 42 -25.39 26.44 -33.51
N TRP A 43 -25.47 26.73 -32.20
CA TRP A 43 -26.59 26.66 -31.22
C TRP A 43 -26.76 25.28 -30.55
N THR A 44 -26.77 25.07 -29.23
CA THR A 44 -26.77 25.94 -28.03
C THR A 44 -26.41 25.11 -26.77
N SER A 45 -25.88 25.82 -25.78
CA SER A 45 -25.72 25.54 -24.35
C SER A 45 -26.50 24.35 -23.75
N ASP A 46 -25.79 23.44 -23.08
CA ASP A 46 -25.83 23.34 -21.61
C ASP A 46 -24.88 22.24 -21.10
N SER A 47 -23.86 22.69 -20.35
CA SER A 47 -23.21 22.04 -19.22
C SER A 47 -23.31 20.51 -19.14
N GLN A 48 -22.60 19.78 -20.01
CA GLN A 48 -22.25 18.39 -19.72
C GLN A 48 -21.04 18.36 -18.78
N GLY A 49 -21.30 17.81 -17.60
CA GLY A 49 -20.36 17.68 -16.50
C GLY A 49 -19.01 17.15 -16.97
N LYS A 50 -17.98 17.93 -16.67
CA LYS A 50 -16.60 17.48 -16.67
C LYS A 50 -16.50 16.44 -15.54
N VAL A 51 -16.73 15.17 -15.87
CA VAL A 51 -16.33 14.07 -15.01
C VAL A 51 -14.81 14.11 -15.02
N ASN A 52 -14.24 14.85 -14.06
CA ASN A 52 -12.85 14.72 -13.72
C ASN A 52 -12.72 13.31 -13.14
N SER A 53 -12.41 12.34 -14.01
CA SER A 53 -11.82 11.07 -13.63
C SER A 53 -10.48 11.39 -12.98
N THR A 54 -10.49 11.74 -11.69
CA THR A 54 -9.30 11.59 -10.86
C THR A 54 -9.07 10.11 -10.74
N ASP A 55 -8.03 9.63 -11.41
CA ASP A 55 -7.51 8.28 -11.34
C ASP A 55 -7.41 7.83 -9.87
N GLU A 56 -8.44 7.14 -9.38
CA GLU A 56 -8.34 6.33 -8.18
C GLU A 56 -7.47 5.13 -8.55
N LYS A 57 -6.14 5.30 -8.42
CA LYS A 57 -5.16 4.21 -8.48
C LYS A 57 -5.60 3.19 -7.43
N LYS A 58 -6.29 2.13 -7.87
CA LYS A 58 -6.75 1.02 -7.04
C LYS A 58 -5.50 0.46 -6.35
N SER A 59 -5.30 0.78 -5.07
CA SER A 59 -4.12 0.35 -4.31
C SER A 59 -4.19 -1.16 -4.13
N SER A 60 -3.59 -1.92 -5.03
CA SER A 60 -3.38 -3.35 -4.84
C SER A 60 -2.26 -3.49 -3.83
N TYR A 61 -2.61 -3.62 -2.55
CA TYR A 61 -1.66 -4.05 -1.54
C TYR A 61 -1.08 -5.42 -1.97
N GLU A 62 0.24 -5.55 -2.05
CA GLU A 62 0.89 -6.79 -2.49
C GLU A 62 1.02 -7.81 -1.35
N ALA A 63 1.02 -7.34 -0.10
CA ALA A 63 1.10 -8.20 1.07
C ALA A 63 0.33 -7.60 2.24
N SER A 64 -0.01 -8.45 3.20
CA SER A 64 -0.64 -8.05 4.46
C SER A 64 -0.32 -9.04 5.57
N GLY A 65 -0.32 -8.59 6.82
CA GLY A 65 -0.11 -9.45 7.97
C GLY A 65 -0.27 -8.69 9.28
N SER A 66 -0.30 -9.43 10.40
CA SER A 66 -0.35 -8.81 11.73
C SER A 66 0.98 -8.15 12.05
N CYS A 67 0.97 -6.87 12.43
CA CYS A 67 2.16 -6.21 12.97
C CYS A 67 2.34 -6.66 14.43
N TYR A 68 3.26 -7.58 14.67
CA TYR A 68 3.48 -8.17 16.00
C TYR A 68 4.58 -7.47 16.80
N HIS A 69 5.41 -6.64 16.17
CA HIS A 69 6.49 -5.92 16.84
C HIS A 69 6.82 -4.60 16.14
N VAL A 70 7.06 -3.55 16.94
CA VAL A 70 7.52 -2.23 16.46
C VAL A 70 8.95 -2.01 16.95
N VAL A 71 9.90 -2.02 16.03
CA VAL A 71 11.34 -1.92 16.31
C VAL A 71 11.70 -0.49 16.68
N ASP A 72 11.28 0.48 15.88
CA ASP A 72 11.45 1.92 16.06
C ASP A 72 10.35 2.70 15.29
N GLY A 73 10.55 3.99 15.01
CA GLY A 73 9.55 4.84 14.37
C GLY A 73 9.38 4.62 12.86
N ASP A 74 10.27 3.87 12.20
CA ASP A 74 10.18 3.57 10.78
C ASP A 74 10.46 2.10 10.44
N THR A 75 10.52 1.23 11.44
CA THR A 75 10.74 -0.20 11.27
C THR A 75 9.75 -1.03 12.11
N ILE A 76 9.03 -1.94 11.45
CA ILE A 76 8.06 -2.87 12.07
C ILE A 76 8.34 -4.31 11.63
N ASP A 77 7.88 -5.30 12.41
CA ASP A 77 7.87 -6.71 12.00
C ASP A 77 6.43 -7.19 11.77
N VAL A 78 6.20 -7.80 10.61
CA VAL A 78 4.88 -8.22 10.10
C VAL A 78 4.86 -9.72 9.87
N GLU A 79 3.84 -10.39 10.38
CA GLU A 79 3.70 -11.84 10.28
C GLU A 79 3.56 -12.28 8.82
N GLY A 80 4.29 -13.34 8.44
CA GLY A 80 4.33 -13.85 7.06
C GLY A 80 5.18 -13.03 6.07
N VAL A 81 5.64 -11.83 6.46
CA VAL A 81 6.44 -10.95 5.58
C VAL A 81 7.85 -10.71 6.14
N GLY A 82 7.98 -10.49 7.45
CA GLY A 82 9.25 -10.20 8.12
C GLY A 82 9.39 -8.72 8.48
N ARG A 83 10.64 -8.24 8.50
CA ARG A 83 10.97 -6.86 8.91
C ARG A 83 10.74 -5.89 7.77
N ILE A 84 9.96 -4.84 8.03
CA ILE A 84 9.59 -3.81 7.07
C ILE A 84 10.29 -2.51 7.45
N ARG A 85 10.90 -1.84 6.48
CA ARG A 85 11.36 -0.45 6.58
C ARG A 85 10.38 0.45 5.82
N LEU A 86 9.78 1.39 6.53
CA LEU A 86 8.82 2.33 5.99
C LEU A 86 9.52 3.28 5.01
N VAL A 87 9.32 3.14 3.70
CA VAL A 87 9.98 3.99 2.70
C VAL A 87 9.53 5.45 2.77
N GLY A 88 10.40 6.36 2.33
CA GLY A 88 10.07 7.77 2.23
C GLY A 88 10.18 8.57 3.53
N VAL A 89 10.39 7.90 4.67
CA VAL A 89 10.43 8.53 5.99
C VAL A 89 11.68 8.14 6.77
N ASN A 90 12.15 9.03 7.62
CA ASN A 90 13.20 8.77 8.58
C ASN A 90 12.82 9.35 9.94
N THR A 91 12.73 8.48 10.94
CA THR A 91 12.43 8.87 12.31
C THR A 91 13.72 9.12 13.10
N PRO A 92 13.66 9.91 14.20
CA PRO A 92 14.82 10.05 15.09
C PRO A 92 15.31 8.70 15.59
N GLU A 93 16.62 8.50 15.61
CA GLU A 93 17.25 7.26 16.05
C GLU A 93 17.26 7.09 17.56
N ARG A 94 17.50 5.88 18.05
CA ARG A 94 17.51 5.59 19.49
C ARG A 94 18.50 6.51 20.23
N GLY A 95 17.98 7.27 21.20
CA GLY A 95 18.75 8.24 21.99
C GLY A 95 18.63 9.68 21.49
N GLN A 96 18.01 9.91 20.34
CA GLN A 96 17.68 11.24 19.84
C GLN A 96 16.32 11.73 20.40
N PRO A 97 16.14 13.05 20.55
CA PRO A 97 14.82 13.63 20.86
C PRO A 97 13.77 13.20 19.83
N GLY A 98 12.56 12.86 20.27
CA GLY A 98 11.47 12.44 19.38
C GLY A 98 11.42 10.93 19.07
N TYR A 99 12.47 10.16 19.40
CA TYR A 99 12.51 8.70 19.14
C TYR A 99 11.34 7.97 19.81
N ARG A 100 11.03 8.30 21.07
CA ARG A 100 9.98 7.60 21.83
C ARG A 100 8.61 7.95 21.27
N GLU A 101 8.41 9.22 20.98
CA GLU A 101 7.18 9.78 20.45
C GLU A 101 6.84 9.16 19.08
N ALA A 102 7.82 9.08 18.18
CA ALA A 102 7.64 8.43 16.88
C ALA A 102 7.34 6.94 17.03
N LYS A 103 8.11 6.22 17.85
CA LYS A 103 7.90 4.78 18.11
C LYS A 103 6.53 4.49 18.73
N ASP A 104 6.10 5.28 19.71
CA ASP A 104 4.83 5.08 20.38
C ASP A 104 3.64 5.45 19.49
N PHE A 105 3.80 6.45 18.61
CA PHE A 105 2.82 6.72 17.56
C PHE A 105 2.66 5.52 16.63
N VAL A 106 3.75 4.93 16.11
CA VAL A 106 3.68 3.74 15.25
C VAL A 106 3.01 2.57 15.98
N LYS A 107 3.39 2.30 17.23
CA LYS A 107 2.71 1.28 18.05
C LYS A 107 1.21 1.52 18.15
N SER A 108 0.81 2.76 18.44
CA SER A 108 -0.61 3.11 18.58
C SER A 108 -1.40 2.88 17.29
N MET A 109 -0.73 3.01 16.13
CA MET A 109 -1.34 2.82 14.83
C MET A 109 -1.43 1.35 14.44
N CYS A 110 -0.35 0.55 14.56
CA CYS A 110 -0.28 -0.76 13.91
C CYS A 110 -0.13 -1.96 14.84
N LEU A 111 0.34 -1.82 16.09
CA LEU A 111 0.66 -2.98 16.93
C LEU A 111 -0.58 -3.84 17.21
N GLY A 112 -0.48 -5.13 16.90
CA GLY A 112 -1.58 -6.10 17.04
C GLY A 112 -2.67 -6.00 15.98
N ARG A 113 -2.50 -5.15 14.96
CA ARG A 113 -3.45 -4.97 13.86
C ARG A 113 -2.88 -5.54 12.57
N THR A 114 -3.77 -5.87 11.63
CA THR A 114 -3.35 -6.23 10.28
C THR A 114 -2.95 -4.96 9.54
N VAL A 115 -1.73 -4.96 9.01
CA VAL A 115 -1.23 -3.93 8.10
C VAL A 115 -1.33 -4.42 6.67
N GLN A 116 -1.54 -3.50 5.74
CA GLN A 116 -1.38 -3.74 4.30
C GLN A 116 -0.11 -3.05 3.80
N LEU A 117 0.58 -3.68 2.85
CA LEU A 117 1.87 -3.26 2.35
C LEU A 117 1.81 -3.00 0.85
N ASP A 118 2.32 -1.85 0.46
CA ASP A 118 2.65 -1.46 -0.92
C ASP A 118 4.18 -1.46 -0.99
N ILE A 119 4.74 -2.55 -1.47
CA ILE A 119 6.15 -2.91 -1.50
C ILE A 119 6.80 -2.26 -2.72
N ASP A 120 7.98 -1.69 -2.52
CA ASP A 120 8.70 -0.97 -3.57
C ASP A 120 9.14 -1.91 -4.71
N ASP A 121 8.53 -1.75 -5.89
CA ASP A 121 8.85 -2.53 -7.08
C ASP A 121 10.24 -2.23 -7.64
N ALA A 122 10.73 -0.99 -7.47
CA ALA A 122 12.06 -0.61 -7.93
C ALA A 122 13.16 -1.19 -7.02
N LYS A 123 12.85 -1.40 -5.73
CA LYS A 123 13.78 -2.00 -4.77
C LYS A 123 13.06 -2.68 -3.60
N ARG A 124 12.75 -3.97 -3.75
CA ARG A 124 11.96 -4.70 -2.74
C ARG A 124 12.64 -4.83 -1.36
N HIS A 125 13.97 -4.88 -1.31
CA HIS A 125 14.73 -5.04 -0.06
C HIS A 125 15.93 -4.12 0.04
N ASP A 126 16.29 -3.75 1.28
CA ASP A 126 17.56 -3.10 1.56
C ASP A 126 18.71 -4.10 1.83
N ARG A 127 19.91 -3.55 2.08
CA ARG A 127 21.13 -4.34 2.37
C ARG A 127 21.07 -5.15 3.65
N TYR A 128 20.10 -4.88 4.53
CA TYR A 128 19.88 -5.60 5.78
C TYR A 128 18.79 -6.67 5.65
N GLY A 129 18.23 -6.84 4.45
CA GLY A 129 17.15 -7.78 4.18
C GLY A 129 15.78 -7.31 4.66
N ARG A 130 15.61 -6.02 4.97
CA ARG A 130 14.28 -5.47 5.30
C ARG A 130 13.50 -5.24 4.02
N VAL A 131 12.21 -5.57 4.02
CA VAL A 131 11.28 -5.24 2.94
C VAL A 131 11.07 -3.72 2.94
N LEU A 132 11.18 -3.09 1.79
CA LEU A 132 10.92 -1.67 1.60
C LEU A 132 9.45 -1.49 1.20
N ALA A 133 8.64 -0.82 2.01
CA ALA A 133 7.22 -0.64 1.73
C ALA A 133 6.62 0.65 2.30
N VAL A 134 5.54 1.11 1.68
CA VAL A 134 4.54 1.98 2.30
C VAL A 134 3.55 1.12 3.08
N VAL A 135 3.31 1.49 4.34
CA VAL A 135 2.48 0.73 5.26
C VAL A 135 1.12 1.41 5.41
N TYR A 136 0.06 0.64 5.29
CA TYR A 136 -1.31 1.08 5.51
C TYR A 136 -1.93 0.35 6.70
N VAL A 137 -2.70 1.09 7.51
CA VAL A 137 -3.55 0.52 8.57
C VAL A 137 -4.96 1.03 8.34
N ASP A 138 -5.91 0.13 8.11
CA ASP A 138 -7.31 0.48 7.82
C ASP A 138 -7.43 1.55 6.70
N GLY A 139 -6.60 1.40 5.66
CA GLY A 139 -6.54 2.33 4.52
C GLY A 139 -5.79 3.64 4.79
N VAL A 140 -5.30 3.88 6.01
CA VAL A 140 -4.50 5.06 6.35
C VAL A 140 -3.02 4.80 6.09
N ASN A 141 -2.40 5.61 5.24
CA ASN A 141 -0.95 5.59 4.99
C ASN A 141 -0.17 6.04 6.24
N LEU A 142 0.47 5.09 6.92
CA LEU A 142 1.25 5.32 8.14
C LEU A 142 2.50 6.18 7.87
N ASN A 143 3.17 5.95 6.75
CA ASN A 143 4.36 6.70 6.35
C ASN A 143 4.03 8.19 6.20
N ARG A 144 2.93 8.51 5.52
CA ARG A 144 2.44 9.89 5.39
C ARG A 144 2.07 10.49 6.74
N GLU A 145 1.42 9.72 7.62
CA GLU A 145 0.99 10.24 8.92
C GLU A 145 2.18 10.56 9.85
N LEU A 146 3.29 9.82 9.74
CA LEU A 146 4.55 10.16 10.41
C LEU A 146 5.05 11.57 10.01
N LEU A 147 5.05 11.86 8.71
CA LEU A 147 5.45 13.17 8.18
C LEU A 147 4.48 14.27 8.62
N ARG A 148 3.17 14.05 8.43
CA ARG A 148 2.12 15.04 8.73
C ARG A 148 2.11 15.45 10.21
N ARG A 149 2.51 14.55 11.11
CA ARG A 149 2.58 14.80 12.55
C ARG A 149 3.95 15.29 13.04
N GLY A 150 4.94 15.38 12.15
CA GLY A 150 6.30 15.80 12.51
C GLY A 150 7.07 14.74 13.32
N TYR A 151 6.73 13.46 13.19
CA TYR A 151 7.47 12.36 13.80
C TYR A 151 8.62 11.85 12.94
N ALA A 152 8.63 12.20 11.65
CA ALA A 152 9.66 11.83 10.69
C ALA A 152 10.00 12.99 9.77
N GLU A 153 11.19 12.92 9.19
CA GLU A 153 11.61 13.73 8.04
C GLU A 153 11.51 12.90 6.75
N VAL A 154 11.45 13.58 5.61
CA VAL A 154 11.46 12.92 4.31
C VAL A 154 12.84 12.29 4.06
N MET A 155 12.86 11.00 3.71
CA MET A 155 14.06 10.29 3.26
C MET A 155 13.77 9.48 2.01
N TYR A 156 14.34 9.92 0.89
CA TYR A 156 14.25 9.21 -0.37
C TYR A 156 15.35 8.15 -0.49
N ILE A 157 14.98 6.89 -0.78
CA ILE A 157 15.89 5.75 -0.90
C ILE A 157 15.90 5.28 -2.36
N PRO A 158 16.81 5.75 -3.23
CA PRO A 158 16.82 5.34 -4.61
C PRO A 158 17.40 3.92 -4.84
N PRO A 159 16.99 3.25 -5.93
CA PRO A 159 15.78 3.55 -6.71
C PRO A 159 14.53 3.25 -5.88
N SER A 160 13.47 4.03 -6.09
CA SER A 160 12.16 3.82 -5.46
C SER A 160 11.06 4.29 -6.39
N GLU A 161 9.93 3.58 -6.42
CA GLU A 161 8.73 4.05 -7.12
C GLU A 161 7.98 5.16 -6.35
N PHE A 162 8.25 5.29 -5.05
CA PHE A 162 7.54 6.22 -4.18
C PHE A 162 8.21 7.59 -4.16
N ASN A 163 7.41 8.64 -4.34
CA ASN A 163 7.85 10.02 -4.16
C ASN A 163 7.30 10.62 -2.86
N PRO A 164 8.08 10.63 -1.75
CA PRO A 164 7.61 11.09 -0.45
C PRO A 164 7.43 12.61 -0.33
N TYR A 165 7.99 13.40 -1.26
CA TYR A 165 7.85 14.86 -1.23
C TYR A 165 6.41 15.33 -1.50
N GLY A 166 5.55 14.47 -2.04
CA GLY A 166 4.12 14.74 -2.21
C GLY A 166 3.24 14.35 -1.01
N TRP A 167 3.83 13.84 0.09
CA TRP A 167 3.06 13.35 1.24
C TRP A 167 2.88 14.40 2.34
N THR A 168 3.71 15.44 2.36
CA THR A 168 3.70 16.55 3.33
C THR A 168 2.73 17.65 2.97
#